data_AF-A0A3R7EM46-F1
#
_entry.id   AF-A0A3R7EM46-F1
#
_cell.length_a   1.000
_cell.length_b   1.000
_cell.length_c   1.000
_cell.angle_alpha   90.00
_cell.angle_beta   90.00
_cell.angle_gamma   90.00
#
_symmetry.space_group_name_H-M   'P 1'
#
loop_
_entity.id
_entity.type
_entity.pdbx_description
1 polymer ?
#
loop_
_entity_poly.entity_id
_entity_poly.type
_entity_poly.pdbx_seq_one_letter_code
_entity_poly.pdbx_strand_id
1 'polypeptide(L)' 'MRSLADAVASSELLDALIRPDTLADRLGTTERNLSEWRITGRGPRYIRIGRSVRYRPEAVDAWLLAQEHASTAEEAC' A
#
# COMPACT_ATOMS: atom_id res chain seq x y z
N MET A 1 -22.70 17.66 -15.76
CA MET A 1 -21.67 17.39 -16.80
C MET A 1 -20.45 16.82 -16.09
N ARG A 2 -20.16 15.52 -16.24
CA ARG A 2 -18.97 14.87 -15.64
C ARG A 2 -17.73 15.47 -16.29
N SER A 3 -16.87 16.08 -15.49
CA SER A 3 -15.64 16.72 -15.96
C SER A 3 -14.70 15.70 -16.60
N LEU A 4 -14.18 16.00 -17.79
CA LEU A 4 -13.14 15.20 -18.45
C LEU A 4 -11.86 15.10 -17.58
N ALA A 5 -11.59 16.09 -16.73
CA ALA A 5 -10.47 16.06 -15.79
C ALA A 5 -10.62 14.98 -14.71
N ASP A 6 -11.84 14.70 -14.27
CA ASP A 6 -12.14 13.69 -13.24
C ASP A 6 -11.93 12.26 -13.79
N ALA A 7 -12.23 12.06 -15.08
CA ALA A 7 -12.02 10.80 -15.77
C ALA A 7 -10.53 10.52 -16.07
N VAL A 8 -9.76 11.54 -16.45
CA VAL A 8 -8.30 11.40 -16.67
C VAL A 8 -7.57 11.13 -15.35
N ALA A 9 -7.89 11.87 -14.28
CA ALA A 9 -7.31 11.65 -12.95
C ALA A 9 -7.60 10.25 -12.40
N SER A 10 -8.79 9.70 -12.70
CA SER A 10 -9.14 8.33 -12.32
C SER A 10 -8.29 7.28 -13.02
N SER A 11 -7.91 7.49 -14.29
CA SER A 11 -7.05 6.57 -15.04
C SER A 11 -5.62 6.60 -14.52
N GLU A 12 -5.06 7.78 -14.28
CA GLU A 12 -3.70 7.93 -13.72
C GLU A 12 -3.59 7.32 -12.31
N LEU A 13 -4.66 7.43 -11.51
CA LEU A 13 -4.74 6.74 -10.23
C LEU A 13 -4.70 5.22 -10.39
N LEU A 14 -5.43 4.66 -11.35
CA LEU A 14 -5.41 3.20 -11.63
C LEU A 14 -4.02 2.73 -12.08
N ASP A 15 -3.32 3.53 -12.89
CA ASP A 15 -1.98 3.22 -13.37
C ASP A 15 -0.92 3.28 -12.26
N ALA A 16 -1.12 4.14 -11.26
CA ALA A 16 -0.24 4.24 -10.09
C ALA A 16 -0.45 3.12 -9.05
N LEU A 17 -1.53 2.34 -9.15
CA LEU A 17 -1.84 1.28 -8.17
C LEU A 17 -0.84 0.13 -8.23
N ILE A 18 -0.12 -0.05 -7.12
CA ILE A 18 0.89 -1.09 -6.95
C ILE A 18 0.20 -2.43 -6.66
N ARG A 19 0.66 -3.49 -7.33
CA ARG A 19 0.19 -4.86 -7.11
C ARG A 19 0.92 -5.50 -5.91
N PRO A 20 0.31 -6.49 -5.23
CA PRO A 20 0.93 -7.17 -4.08
C PRO A 20 2.26 -7.82 -4.45
N ASP A 21 2.38 -8.45 -5.63
CA ASP A 21 3.63 -9.05 -6.13
C ASP A 21 4.75 -8.00 -6.21
N THR A 22 4.45 -6.88 -6.85
CA THR A 22 5.41 -5.78 -7.05
C THR A 22 5.79 -5.12 -5.73
N LEU A 23 4.84 -4.95 -4.81
CA LEU A 23 5.12 -4.40 -3.49
C LEU A 23 5.97 -5.37 -2.65
N ALA A 24 5.67 -6.66 -2.72
CA ALA A 24 6.42 -7.68 -2.00
C ALA A 24 7.88 -7.71 -2.46
N ASP A 25 8.11 -7.68 -3.77
CA ASP A 25 9.45 -7.61 -4.38
C ASP A 25 10.21 -6.35 -3.91
N ARG A 26 9.58 -5.17 -4.00
CA ARG A 26 10.18 -3.90 -3.56
C ARG A 26 10.55 -3.87 -2.07
N LEU A 27 9.74 -4.50 -1.22
CA LEU A 27 9.98 -4.55 0.22
C LEU A 27 10.86 -5.74 0.65
N GLY A 28 11.28 -6.60 -0.28
CA GLY A 28 12.05 -7.81 0.03
C GLY A 28 11.26 -8.81 0.88
N THR A 29 9.93 -8.87 0.71
CA THR A 29 9.04 -9.78 1.43
C THR A 29 8.22 -10.65 0.47
N THR A 30 7.23 -11.39 0.97
CA THR A 30 6.35 -12.23 0.15
C THR A 30 4.92 -11.71 0.12
N GLU A 31 4.18 -12.02 -0.95
CA GLU A 31 2.74 -11.72 -1.02
C GLU A 31 1.95 -12.37 0.13
N ARG A 32 2.44 -13.52 0.63
CA ARG A 32 1.88 -14.17 1.81
C ARG A 32 2.03 -13.29 3.04
N ASN A 33 3.22 -12.74 3.30
CA ASN A 33 3.43 -11.79 4.40
C ASN A 33 2.53 -10.55 4.27
N LEU A 34 2.43 -9.98 3.05
CA LEU A 34 1.50 -8.87 2.81
C LEU A 34 0.03 -9.24 3.05
N SER A 35 -0.33 -10.51 2.87
CA SER A 35 -1.67 -11.03 3.19
C SER A 35 -1.89 -11.11 4.70
N GLU A 36 -0.92 -11.65 5.43
CA GLU A 36 -0.95 -11.68 6.90
C GLU A 36 -1.03 -10.28 7.49
N TRP A 37 -0.23 -9.34 7.00
CA TRP A 37 -0.25 -7.95 7.46
C TRP A 37 -1.61 -7.26 7.29
N ARG A 38 -2.37 -7.64 6.25
CA ARG A 38 -3.75 -7.16 6.05
C ARG A 38 -4.71 -7.75 7.08
N ILE A 39 -4.50 -8.98 7.50
CA ILE A 39 -5.31 -9.65 8.55
C ILE A 39 -4.98 -9.02 9.91
N THR A 40 -3.70 -8.82 10.22
CA THR A 40 -3.25 -8.30 11.52
C THR A 40 -3.32 -6.78 11.62
N GLY A 41 -3.59 -6.07 10.53
CA GLY A 41 -3.60 -4.61 10.47
C GLY A 41 -2.22 -3.96 10.58
N ARG A 42 -1.13 -4.70 10.34
CA ARG A 42 0.27 -4.22 10.47
C ARG A 42 0.87 -3.67 9.18
N GLY A 43 0.12 -3.73 8.07
CA GLY A 43 0.61 -3.35 6.75
C GLY A 43 0.04 -2.02 6.24
N PRO A 44 0.48 -1.60 5.05
CA PRO A 44 -0.03 -0.40 4.41
C PRO A 44 -1.52 -0.51 4.07
N ARG A 45 -2.20 0.64 4.02
CA ARG A 45 -3.61 0.68 3.61
C ARG A 45 -3.76 0.16 2.19
N TYR A 46 -4.79 -0.65 1.98
CA TYR A 46 -5.00 -1.34 0.71
C TYR A 46 -6.38 -1.03 0.14
N ILE A 47 -6.51 -1.21 -1.18
CA ILE A 47 -7.76 -1.15 -1.92
C ILE A 47 -8.11 -2.57 -2.35
N ARG A 48 -9.32 -3.00 -2.03
CA ARG A 48 -9.86 -4.30 -2.46
C ARG A 48 -10.75 -4.10 -3.69
N ILE A 49 -10.37 -4.73 -4.80
CA ILE A 49 -11.09 -4.69 -6.08
C ILE A 49 -11.50 -6.13 -6.41
N GLY A 50 -12.66 -6.55 -5.90
CA GLY A 50 -13.13 -7.93 -5.99
C GLY A 50 -12.18 -8.91 -5.29
N ARG A 51 -11.49 -9.74 -6.10
CA ARG A 51 -10.46 -10.69 -5.63
C ARG A 51 -9.05 -10.10 -5.65
N SER A 52 -8.84 -8.98 -6.34
CA SER A 52 -7.54 -8.32 -6.43
C SER A 52 -7.35 -7.32 -5.29
N VAL A 53 -6.11 -7.18 -4.86
CA VAL A 53 -5.69 -6.14 -3.92
C VAL A 53 -4.70 -5.22 -4.61
N ARG A 54 -4.78 -3.93 -4.29
CA ARG A 54 -3.87 -2.91 -4.78
C ARG A 54 -3.47 -1.97 -3.65
N TYR A 55 -2.31 -1.36 -3.79
CA TYR A 55 -1.78 -0.38 -2.85
C TYR A 55 -1.60 0.94 -3.56
N ARG A 56 -2.00 2.03 -2.92
CA ARG A 56 -1.63 3.37 -3.40
C ARG A 56 -0.19 3.66 -2.96
N PRO A 57 0.66 4.24 -3.81
CA PRO A 57 2.02 4.62 -3.43
C PRO A 57 2.04 5.45 -2.13
N GLU A 58 1.22 6.50 -2.07
CA GLU A 58 1.09 7.37 -0.88
C GLU A 58 0.68 6.62 0.41
N ALA A 59 -0.08 5.54 0.30
CA ALA A 59 -0.49 4.73 1.44
C ALA A 59 0.62 3.80 1.92
N VAL A 60 1.49 3.36 1.01
CA VAL A 60 2.72 2.63 1.33
C VAL A 60 3.71 3.57 1.98
N ASP A 61 3.92 4.77 1.41
CA ASP A 61 4.82 5.78 1.96
C ASP A 61 4.41 6.20 3.38
N ALA A 62 3.12 6.50 3.59
CA ALA A 62 2.61 6.86 4.91
C ALA A 62 2.78 5.72 5.94
N TRP A 63 2.67 4.47 5.50
CA TRP A 63 2.93 3.32 6.36
C TRP A 63 4.42 3.19 6.70
N LEU A 64 5.31 3.30 5.72
CA LEU A 64 6.77 3.25 5.94
C LEU A 64 7.22 4.36 6.91
N LEU A 65 6.73 5.58 6.72
CA LEU A 65 7.02 6.71 7.61
C LEU A 65 6.50 6.47 9.03
N ALA A 66 5.36 5.80 9.20
CA ALA A 66 4.84 5.43 10.51
C ALA A 66 5.60 4.26 11.18
N GLN A 67 6.49 3.58 10.45
CA GLN A 67 7.39 2.55 10.97
C GLN A 67 8.82 3.07 11.18
N GLU A 68 9.05 4.36 10.97
CA GLU A 68 10.34 4.98 11.23
C GLU A 68 10.53 5.16 12.74
N HIS A 69 11.54 4.49 13.28
CA HIS A 69 11.96 4.60 14.67
C HIS A 69 13.43 5.05 14.69
N ALA A 70 13.80 5.95 15.60
CA ALA A 70 15.20 6.42 15.70
C ALA A 70 16.09 5.40 16.41
N SER A 71 15.50 4.51 17.21
CA SER A 71 16.21 3.41 17.88
C SER A 71 15.31 2.21 18.14
N THR A 72 15.89 1.01 18.19
CA THR A 72 15.19 -0.23 18.58
C THR A 72 14.59 -0.16 19.99
N ALA A 73 15.11 0.72 20.86
CA ALA A 73 14.53 0.97 22.18
C ALA A 73 13.12 1.59 22.12
N GLU A 74 12.80 2.32 21.05
CA GLU A 74 11.50 2.99 20.87
C GLU A 74 10.42 2.04 20.31
N GLU A 75 10.82 0.95 19.65
CA GLU A 75 9.89 -0.08 19.17
C GLU A 75 9.25 -0.87 20.34
N ALA A 76 9.97 -1.03 21.44
CA ALA A 76 9.60 -1.91 22.54
C ALA A 76 8.77 -1.22 23.66
N CYS A 77 8.49 0.08 23.55
CA CYS A 77 7.80 0.88 24.58
C CYS A 77 6.32 1.11 24.24
#